data_AF-A0A165CK45-F1
#
_entry.id   AF-A0A165CK45-F1
#
_cell.length_a   1.000
_cell.length_b   1.000
_cell.length_c   1.000
_cell.angle_alpha   90.00
_cell.angle_beta   90.00
_cell.angle_gamma   90.00
#
_symmetry.space_group_name_H-M   'P 1'
#
loop_
_entity.id
_entity.type
_entity.pdbx_description
1 polymer ?
#
loop_
_entity_poly.entity_id
_entity_poly.type
_entity_poly.pdbx_seq_one_letter_code
_entity_poly.pdbx_strand_id
1 'polypeptide(L)'
;MTQRRTTRSRDEFTPVIDRKQAAVTGASSVSRYLFDIFSLALRLLRKPLGILLFIWSLGILFTWMAQTFRMVFSPVCIIPGISSSALCQRIMPIIDNCPKWANFTQLAEIQGATFEQLLDESVIGSGLSFEIKKAEMATSDLVTLVHHSDLVSRELLAKSLGDFVDNVRKTGRGLHKLSSKIGGAVDSVMAVNNLAIRAIEAANDKSSSGLLNIWPFAPSATSAETRAIIRQTFTDCMDVLANQIHRVVLEAEVDLVNLERLEEHLRTIYEVITHENNTISAEYDELLASLWTLLGGNKRKLKGHQQHLVLLKGLGAYRRRALAYVTVALQTLRALSADMEELRERVAAPDILGDRVLVEVHMHAIRAGLDRLKKGQMKAREREREIFRGILGSDAPALNE
;
A
#
# COMPACT_ATOMS: atom_id res chain seq x y z
N MET A 1 99.51 71.74 -55.47
CA MET A 1 100.11 70.62 -56.24
C MET A 1 99.87 69.34 -55.45
N THR A 2 99.25 68.26 -55.89
CA THR A 2 98.71 67.86 -57.20
C THR A 2 97.80 66.63 -56.96
N GLN A 3 96.55 66.71 -57.39
CA GLN A 3 95.72 65.69 -58.06
C GLN A 3 95.99 64.19 -57.84
N ARG A 4 94.96 63.42 -57.44
CA ARG A 4 94.42 62.30 -58.26
C ARG A 4 93.07 61.76 -57.75
N ARG A 5 92.08 61.82 -58.64
CA ARG A 5 90.86 61.00 -58.63
C ARG A 5 91.22 59.52 -58.74
N THR A 6 90.53 58.69 -57.97
CA THR A 6 90.18 57.32 -58.39
C THR A 6 88.82 56.96 -57.80
N THR A 7 87.88 56.71 -58.71
CA THR A 7 86.57 56.09 -58.51
C THR A 7 86.71 54.65 -58.04
N ARG A 8 85.93 54.20 -57.05
CA ARG A 8 85.73 52.76 -56.80
C ARG A 8 84.32 52.48 -56.25
N SER A 9 83.73 51.44 -56.85
CA SER A 9 82.39 50.88 -56.74
C SER A 9 81.72 50.93 -55.36
N ARG A 10 80.43 51.26 -55.34
CA ARG A 10 79.54 51.14 -54.17
C ARG A 10 78.90 49.76 -54.24
N ASP A 11 79.49 48.79 -53.54
CA ASP A 11 78.88 47.46 -53.38
C ASP A 11 77.70 47.55 -52.41
N GLU A 12 76.52 47.22 -52.92
CA GLU A 12 75.28 47.07 -52.19
C GLU A 12 75.28 45.73 -51.45
N PHE A 13 75.71 45.75 -50.18
CA PHE A 13 75.70 44.57 -49.32
C PHE A 13 74.34 44.46 -48.63
N THR A 14 73.43 43.69 -49.24
CA THR A 14 72.21 43.25 -48.56
C THR A 14 72.60 42.22 -47.49
N PRO A 15 72.20 42.38 -46.21
CA PRO A 15 72.38 41.31 -45.25
C PRO A 15 71.38 40.19 -45.58
N VAL A 16 71.89 39.07 -46.06
CA VAL A 16 71.16 37.80 -46.13
C VAL A 16 70.81 37.41 -44.69
N ILE A 17 69.60 37.76 -44.25
CA ILE A 17 69.06 37.32 -42.97
C ILE A 17 68.83 35.82 -43.09
N ASP A 18 69.64 35.05 -42.38
CA ASP A 18 69.50 33.60 -42.26
C ASP A 18 68.13 33.26 -41.65
N ARG A 19 67.19 32.80 -42.50
CA ARG A 19 65.81 32.44 -42.12
C ARG A 19 65.77 31.46 -40.94
N LYS A 20 66.80 30.64 -40.76
CA LYS A 20 66.88 29.70 -39.63
C LYS A 20 67.18 30.40 -38.31
N GLN A 21 68.07 31.39 -38.31
CA GLN A 21 68.38 32.17 -37.11
C GLN A 21 67.22 33.07 -36.69
N ALA A 22 66.49 33.67 -37.63
CA ALA A 22 65.31 34.49 -37.37
C ALA A 22 64.12 33.66 -36.81
N ALA A 23 63.92 32.44 -37.30
CA ALA A 23 62.88 31.54 -36.78
C ALA A 23 63.18 31.05 -35.37
N VAL A 24 64.44 30.74 -35.06
CA VAL A 24 64.87 30.30 -33.71
C VAL A 24 64.80 31.44 -32.69
N THR A 25 65.19 32.67 -33.07
CA THR A 25 65.03 33.84 -32.18
C THR A 25 63.56 34.21 -31.98
N GLY A 26 62.73 34.15 -33.02
CA GLY A 26 61.28 34.34 -32.92
C GLY A 26 60.60 33.30 -32.01
N ALA A 27 60.87 32.00 -32.22
CA ALA A 27 60.32 30.93 -31.40
C ALA A 27 60.76 31.01 -29.92
N SER A 28 62.04 31.36 -29.67
CA SER A 28 62.54 31.56 -28.30
C SER A 28 61.86 32.73 -27.59
N SER A 29 61.49 33.78 -28.34
CA SER A 29 60.87 34.97 -27.78
C SER A 29 59.39 34.73 -27.45
N VAL A 30 58.66 34.03 -28.34
CA VAL A 30 57.28 33.61 -28.11
C VAL A 30 57.18 32.62 -26.94
N SER A 31 58.12 31.67 -26.84
CA SER A 31 58.16 30.72 -25.72
C SER A 31 58.40 31.42 -24.38
N ARG A 32 59.33 32.40 -24.32
CA ARG A 32 59.54 33.20 -23.10
C ARG A 32 58.29 34.00 -22.71
N TYR A 33 57.61 34.61 -23.69
CA TYR A 33 56.40 35.38 -23.43
C TYR A 33 55.24 34.51 -22.92
N LEU A 34 55.03 33.34 -23.53
CA LEU A 34 54.04 32.37 -23.07
C LEU A 34 54.38 31.85 -21.67
N PHE A 35 55.65 31.55 -21.40
CA PHE A 35 56.10 31.12 -20.08
C PHE A 35 55.91 32.21 -19.03
N ASP A 36 56.15 33.48 -19.37
CA ASP A 36 55.90 34.60 -18.47
C ASP A 36 54.41 34.75 -18.15
N ILE A 37 53.52 34.67 -19.15
CA ILE A 37 52.07 34.71 -18.95
C ILE A 37 51.61 33.55 -18.06
N PHE A 38 52.06 32.32 -18.34
CA PHE A 38 51.73 31.16 -17.52
C PHE A 38 52.27 31.29 -16.09
N SER A 39 53.49 31.81 -15.91
CA SER A 39 54.07 32.01 -14.58
C SER A 39 53.38 33.13 -13.80
N LEU A 40 52.89 34.17 -14.48
CA LEU A 40 52.11 35.25 -13.89
C LEU A 40 50.72 34.74 -13.48
N ALA A 41 50.05 33.98 -14.35
CA ALA A 41 48.77 33.34 -14.07
C ALA A 41 48.87 32.35 -12.89
N LEU A 42 49.90 31.49 -12.86
CA LEU A 42 50.14 30.58 -11.72
C LEU A 42 50.44 31.35 -10.43
N ARG A 43 51.21 32.45 -10.48
CA ARG A 43 51.48 33.28 -9.31
C ARG A 43 50.23 33.98 -8.78
N LEU A 44 49.37 34.45 -9.68
CA LEU A 44 48.10 35.08 -9.32
C LEU A 44 47.10 34.06 -8.74
N LEU A 45 47.15 32.79 -9.19
CA LEU A 45 46.30 31.70 -8.69
C LEU A 45 46.81 31.10 -7.36
N ARG A 46 48.11 31.16 -7.09
CA ARG A 46 48.71 30.62 -5.86
C ARG A 46 48.22 31.31 -4.58
N LYS A 47 47.94 32.60 -4.64
CA LYS A 47 47.43 33.40 -3.51
C LYS A 47 45.96 33.08 -3.14
N PRO A 48 44.98 33.08 -4.06
CA PRO A 48 43.61 32.70 -3.74
C PRO A 48 43.49 31.22 -3.38
N LEU A 49 44.26 30.32 -4.01
CA LEU A 49 44.30 28.91 -3.60
C LEU A 49 44.85 28.74 -2.18
N GLY A 50 45.89 29.49 -1.81
CA GLY A 50 46.41 29.48 -0.44
C GLY A 50 45.38 29.98 0.59
N ILE A 51 44.64 31.03 0.26
CA ILE A 51 43.56 31.56 1.11
C ILE A 51 42.41 30.55 1.22
N LEU A 52 42.03 29.90 0.11
CA LEU A 52 40.95 28.91 0.09
C LEU A 52 41.33 27.66 0.89
N LEU A 53 42.59 27.19 0.76
CA LEU A 53 43.12 26.08 1.57
C LEU A 53 43.23 26.45 3.05
N PHE A 54 43.57 27.71 3.37
CA PHE A 54 43.60 28.20 4.74
C PHE A 54 42.19 28.29 5.34
N ILE A 55 41.20 28.79 4.60
CA ILE A 55 39.79 28.79 5.03
C ILE A 55 39.28 27.35 5.20
N TRP A 56 39.67 26.44 4.30
CA TRP A 56 39.30 25.04 4.37
C TRP A 56 39.90 24.33 5.60
N SER A 57 41.18 24.53 5.88
CA SER A 57 41.83 23.96 7.07
C SER A 57 41.33 24.58 8.37
N LEU A 58 41.09 25.90 8.39
CA LEU A 58 40.50 26.60 9.53
C LEU A 58 39.08 26.09 9.82
N GLY A 59 38.29 25.85 8.77
CA GLY A 59 36.97 25.25 8.91
C GLY A 59 37.04 23.85 9.51
N ILE A 60 37.93 22.96 9.04
CA ILE A 60 38.11 21.60 9.59
C ILE A 60 38.50 21.65 11.07
N LEU A 61 39.39 22.56 11.44
CA LEU A 61 39.76 22.79 12.84
C LEU A 61 38.53 23.24 13.64
N PHE A 62 37.72 24.16 13.10
CA PHE A 62 36.52 24.64 13.75
C PHE A 62 35.44 23.56 13.91
N THR A 63 35.28 22.62 12.97
CA THR A 63 34.34 21.50 13.15
C THR A 63 34.79 20.49 14.17
N TRP A 64 36.07 20.13 14.15
CA TRP A 64 36.66 19.26 15.17
C TRP A 64 36.44 19.85 16.55
N MET A 65 36.77 21.12 16.70
CA MET A 65 36.63 21.87 17.94
C MET A 65 35.16 22.04 18.34
N ALA A 66 34.26 22.37 17.41
CA ALA A 66 32.83 22.46 17.67
C ALA A 66 32.22 21.10 18.07
N GLN A 67 32.67 19.97 17.51
CA GLN A 67 32.21 18.65 17.96
C GLN A 67 32.64 18.33 19.38
N THR A 68 33.87 18.70 19.78
CA THR A 68 34.34 18.50 21.17
C THR A 68 33.60 19.41 22.15
N PHE A 69 33.36 20.67 21.77
CA PHE A 69 32.67 21.65 22.61
C PHE A 69 31.15 21.43 22.72
N ARG A 70 30.50 20.83 21.71
CA ARG A 70 29.05 20.50 21.74
C ARG A 70 28.67 19.58 22.91
N MET A 71 29.58 18.69 23.34
CA MET A 71 29.34 17.83 24.51
C MET A 71 29.38 18.60 25.84
N VAL A 72 30.10 19.72 25.91
CA VAL A 72 30.30 20.49 27.13
C VAL A 72 29.25 21.60 27.30
N PHE A 73 28.73 22.17 26.20
CA PHE A 73 27.74 23.26 26.22
C PHE A 73 26.27 22.82 26.20
N SER A 74 25.97 21.51 26.25
CA SER A 74 24.61 20.97 26.36
C SER A 74 23.72 21.66 27.42
N PRO A 75 24.20 22.04 28.63
CA PRO A 75 23.36 22.71 29.63
C PRO A 75 23.13 24.22 29.37
N VAL A 76 23.87 24.87 28.47
CA VAL A 76 23.79 26.33 28.21
C VAL A 76 22.75 26.68 27.13
N CYS A 77 22.28 25.69 26.37
CA CYS A 77 21.28 25.86 25.31
C CYS A 77 19.83 26.13 25.80
N ILE A 78 19.65 26.36 27.11
CA ILE A 78 18.36 26.70 27.75
C ILE A 78 18.09 28.21 27.73
N ILE A 79 19.10 29.04 27.43
CA ILE A 79 18.97 30.50 27.39
C ILE A 79 18.24 30.92 26.10
N PRO A 80 17.12 31.67 26.19
CA PRO A 80 16.40 32.15 25.01
C PRO A 80 17.28 33.11 24.19
N GLY A 81 17.45 32.80 22.90
CA GLY A 81 18.23 33.60 21.94
C GLY A 81 19.40 32.86 21.28
N ILE A 82 20.05 31.94 21.99
CA ILE A 82 21.16 31.10 21.47
C ILE A 82 20.72 29.66 21.10
N SER A 83 19.48 29.30 21.44
CA SER A 83 18.87 28.00 21.17
C SER A 83 18.66 27.69 19.68
N SER A 84 18.60 28.71 18.81
CA SER A 84 18.48 28.56 17.36
C SER A 84 19.82 28.53 16.62
N SER A 85 20.95 28.67 17.33
CA SER A 85 22.28 28.64 16.71
C SER A 85 22.70 27.23 16.30
N ALA A 86 23.51 27.10 15.25
CA ALA A 86 24.01 25.83 14.72
C ALA A 86 24.85 25.00 15.74
N LEU A 87 25.23 25.60 16.86
CA LEU A 87 25.93 24.97 18.00
C LEU A 87 24.95 24.31 18.99
N CYS A 88 23.74 24.85 19.12
CA CYS A 88 22.66 24.34 20.00
C CYS A 88 21.57 23.56 19.25
N GLN A 89 21.69 23.43 17.93
CA GLN A 89 20.78 22.61 17.12
C GLN A 89 20.92 21.15 17.56
N ARG A 90 19.96 20.72 18.39
CA ARG A 90 19.95 19.43 19.06
C ARG A 90 20.05 18.30 18.03
N ILE A 91 21.19 17.62 17.98
CA ILE A 91 21.15 16.16 17.88
C ILE A 91 20.76 15.75 19.30
N MET A 92 19.47 15.60 19.58
CA MET A 92 19.11 14.88 20.81
C MET A 92 19.79 13.52 20.69
N PRO A 93 20.64 13.09 21.66
CA PRO A 93 20.81 11.68 21.87
C PRO A 93 19.44 11.24 22.37
N ILE A 94 18.60 10.83 21.42
CA ILE A 94 17.32 10.29 21.81
C ILE A 94 17.69 9.01 22.54
N ILE A 95 17.48 9.00 23.86
CA ILE A 95 17.22 7.77 24.58
C ILE A 95 15.86 7.31 24.03
N ASP A 96 15.90 6.81 22.80
CA ASP A 96 14.75 6.41 22.02
C ASP A 96 14.45 4.98 22.45
N ASN A 97 13.53 4.84 23.40
CA ASN A 97 12.61 3.71 23.42
C ASN A 97 11.56 3.83 22.30
N CYS A 98 11.92 4.46 21.18
CA CYS A 98 11.08 4.72 20.03
C CYS A 98 11.61 3.88 18.85
N PRO A 99 10.72 3.30 18.03
CA PRO A 99 11.05 2.32 17.00
C PRO A 99 12.21 2.76 16.11
N LYS A 100 13.27 1.95 16.08
CA LYS A 100 14.53 2.34 15.41
C LYS A 100 14.52 2.06 13.91
N TRP A 101 13.62 1.21 13.41
CA TRP A 101 13.65 0.73 12.03
C TRP A 101 12.25 0.47 11.44
N ALA A 102 12.02 0.78 10.17
CA ALA A 102 10.75 0.52 9.48
C ALA A 102 10.94 -0.65 8.49
N ASN A 103 10.18 -1.74 8.60
CA ASN A 103 10.30 -2.89 7.70
C ASN A 103 9.12 -2.96 6.71
N PHE A 104 9.17 -2.13 5.68
CA PHE A 104 8.16 -2.13 4.62
C PHE A 104 8.15 -3.40 3.77
N THR A 105 9.26 -4.14 3.69
CA THR A 105 9.34 -5.39 2.93
C THR A 105 8.44 -6.45 3.52
N GLN A 106 8.61 -6.70 4.83
CA GLN A 106 7.78 -7.66 5.55
C GLN A 106 6.31 -7.20 5.59
N LEU A 107 6.06 -5.90 5.78
CA LEU A 107 4.70 -5.35 5.75
C LEU A 107 4.01 -5.58 4.39
N ALA A 108 4.70 -5.26 3.28
CA ALA A 108 4.16 -5.42 1.94
C ALA A 108 3.89 -6.90 1.59
N GLU A 109 4.75 -7.80 2.09
CA GLU A 109 4.60 -9.24 1.91
C GLU A 109 3.35 -9.78 2.61
N ILE A 110 3.23 -9.52 3.92
CA ILE A 110 2.09 -9.91 4.76
C ILE A 110 0.79 -9.32 4.19
N GLN A 111 0.75 -8.00 3.94
CA GLN A 111 -0.41 -7.33 3.38
C GLN A 111 -0.89 -7.98 2.07
N GLY A 112 0.01 -8.13 1.11
CA GLY A 112 -0.41 -8.54 -0.22
C GLY A 112 -0.86 -10.00 -0.29
N ALA A 113 -0.23 -10.92 0.44
CA ALA A 113 -0.66 -12.33 0.44
C ALA A 113 -2.03 -12.49 1.09
N THR A 114 -2.25 -11.87 2.26
CA THR A 114 -3.53 -11.94 2.97
C THR A 114 -4.65 -11.27 2.19
N PHE A 115 -4.43 -10.08 1.65
CA PHE A 115 -5.48 -9.37 0.89
C PHE A 115 -5.79 -10.05 -0.44
N GLU A 116 -4.83 -10.69 -1.12
CA GLU A 116 -5.12 -11.50 -2.30
C GLU A 116 -6.08 -12.64 -1.97
N GLN A 117 -5.84 -13.35 -0.88
CA GLN A 117 -6.73 -14.41 -0.40
C GLN A 117 -8.13 -13.86 -0.05
N LEU A 118 -8.19 -12.78 0.74
CA LEU A 118 -9.47 -12.15 1.12
C LEU A 118 -10.25 -11.60 -0.08
N LEU A 119 -9.56 -11.08 -1.10
CA LEU A 119 -10.18 -10.63 -2.34
C LEU A 119 -10.79 -11.80 -3.12
N ASP A 120 -10.06 -12.91 -3.27
CA ASP A 120 -10.60 -14.11 -3.93
C ASP A 120 -11.79 -14.69 -3.15
N GLU A 121 -11.75 -14.67 -1.81
CA GLU A 121 -12.88 -15.06 -0.95
C GLU A 121 -14.07 -14.09 -1.08
N SER A 122 -13.82 -12.78 -1.19
CA SER A 122 -14.90 -11.78 -1.33
C SER A 122 -15.74 -11.96 -2.59
N VAL A 123 -15.14 -12.47 -3.67
CA VAL A 123 -15.85 -12.83 -4.91
C VAL A 123 -16.88 -13.95 -4.64
N ILE A 124 -16.50 -14.93 -3.81
CA ILE A 124 -17.38 -16.00 -3.37
C ILE A 124 -18.51 -15.42 -2.49
N GLY A 125 -18.16 -14.51 -1.56
CA GLY A 125 -19.12 -13.82 -0.70
C GLY A 125 -20.20 -13.06 -1.47
N SER A 126 -19.83 -12.27 -2.48
CA SER A 126 -20.76 -11.57 -3.36
C SER A 126 -21.68 -12.53 -4.12
N GLY A 127 -21.14 -13.64 -4.65
CA GLY A 127 -21.94 -14.68 -5.32
C GLY A 127 -22.94 -15.35 -4.37
N LEU A 128 -22.51 -15.70 -3.15
CA LEU A 128 -23.36 -16.29 -2.12
C LEU A 128 -24.47 -15.35 -1.67
N SER A 129 -24.16 -14.05 -1.50
CA SER A 129 -25.18 -13.03 -1.19
C SER A 129 -26.29 -13.04 -2.24
N PHE A 130 -25.94 -13.18 -3.51
CA PHE A 130 -26.91 -13.19 -4.59
C PHE A 130 -27.78 -14.47 -4.58
N GLU A 131 -27.18 -15.65 -4.41
CA GLU A 131 -27.91 -16.91 -4.28
C GLU A 131 -28.86 -16.91 -3.07
N ILE A 132 -28.39 -16.38 -1.93
CA ILE A 132 -29.20 -16.18 -0.73
C ILE A 132 -30.36 -15.20 -1.01
N LYS A 133 -30.13 -14.16 -1.83
CA LYS A 133 -31.19 -13.24 -2.24
C LYS A 133 -32.26 -13.93 -3.10
N LYS A 134 -31.87 -14.82 -4.00
CA LYS A 134 -32.82 -15.63 -4.77
C LYS A 134 -33.63 -16.56 -3.85
N ALA A 135 -32.98 -17.20 -2.88
CA ALA A 135 -33.64 -18.05 -1.90
C ALA A 135 -34.57 -17.26 -0.95
N GLU A 136 -34.22 -16.01 -0.59
CA GLU A 136 -35.11 -15.09 0.15
C GLU A 136 -36.42 -14.89 -0.59
N MET A 137 -36.36 -14.59 -1.90
CA MET A 137 -37.55 -14.38 -2.73
C MET A 137 -38.42 -15.64 -2.80
N ALA A 138 -37.80 -16.80 -3.06
CA ALA A 138 -38.50 -18.08 -3.08
C ALA A 138 -39.20 -18.40 -1.75
N THR A 139 -38.56 -18.05 -0.63
CA THR A 139 -39.11 -18.29 0.71
C THR A 139 -40.22 -17.30 1.05
N SER A 140 -40.13 -16.05 0.58
CA SER A 140 -41.21 -15.06 0.70
C SER A 140 -42.48 -15.50 -0.04
N ASP A 141 -42.33 -16.11 -1.22
CA ASP A 141 -43.47 -16.70 -1.94
C ASP A 141 -44.07 -17.87 -1.15
N LEU A 142 -43.23 -18.67 -0.47
CA LEU A 142 -43.68 -19.78 0.37
C LEU A 142 -44.52 -19.29 1.56
N VAL A 143 -44.15 -18.17 2.19
CA VAL A 143 -44.96 -17.53 3.24
C VAL A 143 -46.38 -17.23 2.73
N THR A 144 -46.49 -16.73 1.50
CA THR A 144 -47.78 -16.41 0.89
C THR A 144 -48.62 -17.66 0.64
N LEU A 145 -47.98 -18.77 0.20
CA LEU A 145 -48.65 -20.06 0.04
C LEU A 145 -49.13 -20.63 1.38
N VAL A 146 -48.33 -20.51 2.44
CA VAL A 146 -48.72 -20.96 3.79
C VAL A 146 -49.93 -20.18 4.31
N HIS A 147 -49.98 -18.86 4.12
CA HIS A 147 -51.13 -18.05 4.54
C HIS A 147 -52.46 -18.49 3.91
N HIS A 148 -52.43 -18.98 2.67
CA HIS A 148 -53.62 -19.41 1.93
C HIS A 148 -53.82 -20.93 1.96
N SER A 149 -53.13 -21.64 2.86
CA SER A 149 -53.22 -23.08 2.99
C SER A 149 -54.25 -23.54 4.04
N ASP A 150 -54.61 -24.82 3.95
CA ASP A 150 -55.48 -25.52 4.91
C ASP A 150 -54.68 -26.12 6.10
N LEU A 151 -53.47 -25.62 6.36
CA LEU A 151 -52.65 -26.03 7.50
C LEU A 151 -53.28 -25.57 8.83
N VAL A 152 -53.20 -26.43 9.86
CA VAL A 152 -53.72 -26.18 11.20
C VAL A 152 -52.94 -25.05 11.89
N SER A 153 -51.63 -24.99 11.70
CA SER A 153 -50.73 -23.99 12.30
C SER A 153 -50.31 -22.90 11.30
N ARG A 154 -51.12 -22.64 10.26
CA ARG A 154 -50.77 -21.72 9.16
C ARG A 154 -50.26 -20.35 9.63
N GLU A 155 -50.89 -19.74 10.64
CA GLU A 155 -50.51 -18.41 11.14
C GLU A 155 -49.14 -18.45 11.84
N LEU A 156 -48.91 -19.49 12.63
CA LEU A 156 -47.64 -19.69 13.35
C LEU A 156 -46.51 -20.00 12.36
N LEU A 157 -46.76 -20.87 11.39
CA LEU A 157 -45.78 -21.22 10.36
C LEU A 157 -45.48 -20.04 9.43
N ALA A 158 -46.50 -19.28 9.01
CA ALA A 158 -46.32 -18.09 8.18
C ALA A 158 -45.50 -17.01 8.91
N LYS A 159 -45.78 -16.78 10.20
CA LYS A 159 -44.99 -15.88 11.03
C LYS A 159 -43.54 -16.36 11.15
N SER A 160 -43.32 -17.63 11.47
CA SER A 160 -41.96 -18.19 11.62
C SER A 160 -41.15 -18.12 10.32
N LEU A 161 -41.78 -18.41 9.17
CA LEU A 161 -41.17 -18.24 7.85
C LEU A 161 -40.92 -16.77 7.51
N GLY A 162 -41.80 -15.84 7.92
CA GLY A 162 -41.58 -14.40 7.76
C GLY A 162 -40.35 -13.91 8.52
N ASP A 163 -40.22 -14.30 9.80
CA ASP A 163 -39.04 -14.00 10.62
C ASP A 163 -37.76 -14.61 10.02
N PHE A 164 -37.89 -15.81 9.44
CA PHE A 164 -36.80 -16.46 8.74
C PHE A 164 -36.38 -15.72 7.46
N VAL A 165 -37.33 -15.28 6.62
CA VAL A 165 -37.05 -14.43 5.45
C VAL A 165 -36.30 -13.16 5.86
N ASP A 166 -36.67 -12.56 6.99
CA ASP A 166 -35.97 -11.39 7.54
C ASP A 166 -34.52 -11.69 7.93
N ASN A 167 -34.26 -12.86 8.50
CA ASN A 167 -32.91 -13.32 8.83
C ASN A 167 -32.09 -13.69 7.58
N VAL A 168 -32.70 -14.33 6.57
CA VAL A 168 -32.08 -14.59 5.25
C VAL A 168 -31.65 -13.27 4.61
N ARG A 169 -32.54 -12.28 4.64
CA ARG A 169 -32.31 -10.94 4.10
C ARG A 169 -31.19 -10.19 4.81
N LYS A 170 -31.13 -10.27 6.15
CA LYS A 170 -30.02 -9.72 6.96
C LYS A 170 -28.69 -10.41 6.60
N THR A 171 -28.70 -11.73 6.49
CA THR A 171 -27.52 -12.54 6.13
C THR A 171 -26.99 -12.18 4.74
N GLY A 172 -27.85 -12.12 3.72
CA GLY A 172 -27.44 -11.74 2.37
C GLY A 172 -26.82 -10.34 2.33
N ARG A 173 -27.47 -9.34 2.97
CA ARG A 173 -26.92 -7.98 3.06
C ARG A 173 -25.58 -7.93 3.82
N GLY A 174 -25.47 -8.71 4.90
CA GLY A 174 -24.25 -8.86 5.67
C GLY A 174 -23.08 -9.32 4.81
N LEU A 175 -23.24 -10.46 4.13
CA LEU A 175 -22.20 -11.02 3.25
C LEU A 175 -21.76 -10.07 2.14
N HIS A 176 -22.70 -9.35 1.53
CA HIS A 176 -22.36 -8.32 0.54
C HIS A 176 -21.59 -7.16 1.17
N LYS A 177 -22.00 -6.71 2.37
CA LYS A 177 -21.33 -5.64 3.11
C LYS A 177 -19.94 -6.04 3.57
N LEU A 178 -19.73 -7.28 4.00
CA LEU A 178 -18.41 -7.84 4.30
C LEU A 178 -17.51 -7.82 3.07
N SER A 179 -18.02 -8.30 1.93
CA SER A 179 -17.28 -8.30 0.65
C SER A 179 -16.89 -6.88 0.22
N SER A 180 -17.83 -5.92 0.34
CA SER A 180 -17.59 -4.50 0.08
C SER A 180 -16.55 -3.89 1.04
N LYS A 181 -16.60 -4.23 2.33
CA LYS A 181 -15.62 -3.77 3.32
C LYS A 181 -14.21 -4.32 3.06
N ILE A 182 -14.08 -5.59 2.64
CA ILE A 182 -12.81 -6.17 2.23
C ILE A 182 -12.24 -5.39 1.04
N GLY A 183 -13.05 -5.17 -0.02
CA GLY A 183 -12.63 -4.38 -1.17
C GLY A 183 -12.22 -2.95 -0.80
N GLY A 184 -13.01 -2.29 0.04
CA GLY A 184 -12.72 -0.94 0.54
C GLY A 184 -11.48 -0.85 1.44
N ALA A 185 -11.20 -1.89 2.23
CA ALA A 185 -9.97 -1.99 3.01
C ALA A 185 -8.73 -2.05 2.10
N VAL A 186 -8.78 -2.87 1.05
CA VAL A 186 -7.71 -2.94 0.04
C VAL A 186 -7.52 -1.58 -0.65
N ASP A 187 -8.61 -0.94 -1.10
CA ASP A 187 -8.54 0.39 -1.72
C ASP A 187 -7.89 1.43 -0.78
N SER A 188 -8.25 1.41 0.51
CA SER A 188 -7.65 2.28 1.53
C SER A 188 -6.16 2.01 1.73
N VAL A 189 -5.75 0.75 1.79
CA VAL A 189 -4.33 0.36 1.95
C VAL A 189 -3.52 0.77 0.72
N MET A 190 -4.06 0.55 -0.48
CA MET A 190 -3.43 1.00 -1.73
C MET A 190 -3.27 2.52 -1.77
N ALA A 191 -4.28 3.29 -1.32
CA ALA A 191 -4.21 4.74 -1.28
C ALA A 191 -3.11 5.23 -0.33
N VAL A 192 -3.04 4.66 0.87
CA VAL A 192 -2.03 5.06 1.87
C VAL A 192 -0.62 4.62 1.47
N ASN A 193 -0.46 3.44 0.87
CA ASN A 193 0.83 3.01 0.32
C ASN A 193 1.30 3.92 -0.84
N ASN A 194 0.39 4.44 -1.67
CA ASN A 194 0.74 5.45 -2.68
C ASN A 194 1.18 6.78 -2.06
N LEU A 195 0.51 7.24 -1.01
CA LEU A 195 0.91 8.43 -0.27
C LEU A 195 2.28 8.23 0.38
N ALA A 196 2.54 7.04 0.91
CA ALA A 196 3.81 6.68 1.50
C ALA A 196 4.96 6.80 0.51
N ILE A 197 4.81 6.23 -0.69
CA ILE A 197 5.84 6.35 -1.76
C ILE A 197 6.14 7.82 -2.05
N ARG A 198 5.11 8.66 -2.24
CA ARG A 198 5.28 10.08 -2.56
C ARG A 198 5.96 10.86 -1.42
N ALA A 199 5.62 10.55 -0.17
CA ALA A 199 6.24 11.16 1.00
C ALA A 199 7.74 10.80 1.10
N ILE A 200 8.07 9.54 0.82
CA ILE A 200 9.46 9.05 0.82
C ILE A 200 10.26 9.66 -0.34
N GLU A 201 9.68 9.74 -1.55
CA GLU A 201 10.28 10.40 -2.72
C GLU A 201 10.60 11.88 -2.43
N ALA A 202 9.61 12.63 -1.92
CA ALA A 202 9.79 14.04 -1.58
C ALA A 202 10.85 14.27 -0.50
N ALA A 203 11.01 13.32 0.43
CA ALA A 203 12.05 13.37 1.45
C ALA A 203 13.45 13.03 0.90
N ASN A 204 13.53 12.21 -0.15
CA ASN A 204 14.77 11.86 -0.82
C ASN A 204 15.27 13.00 -1.74
N ASP A 205 14.37 13.63 -2.49
CA ASP A 205 14.72 14.72 -3.41
C ASP A 205 15.24 15.98 -2.69
N LYS A 206 14.73 16.26 -1.48
CA LYS A 206 15.26 17.33 -0.63
C LYS A 206 16.69 17.08 -0.16
N SER A 207 17.09 15.82 -0.02
CA SER A 207 18.45 15.43 0.40
C SER A 207 19.48 15.50 -0.75
N SER A 208 19.03 15.52 -2.01
CA SER A 208 19.89 15.49 -3.20
C SER A 208 20.18 16.86 -3.82
N SER A 209 19.73 17.97 -3.19
CA SER A 209 20.03 19.34 -3.64
C SER A 209 21.55 19.59 -3.67
N GLY A 210 22.11 19.42 -4.87
CA GLY A 210 23.52 19.10 -5.16
C GLY A 210 24.57 20.19 -4.92
N LEU A 211 24.26 21.25 -4.19
CA LEU A 211 25.23 22.29 -3.81
C LEU A 211 25.64 22.24 -2.34
N LEU A 212 24.86 21.58 -1.47
CA LEU A 212 25.19 21.48 -0.04
C LEU A 212 26.07 20.26 0.27
N ASN A 213 25.98 19.18 -0.51
CA ASN A 213 26.74 17.93 -0.26
C ASN A 213 28.25 18.02 -0.56
N ILE A 214 28.70 19.10 -1.20
CA ILE A 214 30.13 19.36 -1.50
C ILE A 214 30.81 20.12 -0.34
N TRP A 215 30.02 20.68 0.58
CA TRP A 215 30.53 21.51 1.68
C TRP A 215 30.74 20.68 2.96
N PRO A 216 31.97 20.56 3.50
CA PRO A 216 32.26 19.74 4.67
C PRO A 216 31.62 20.25 5.98
N PHE A 217 30.95 21.42 5.93
CA PHE A 217 30.18 22.01 7.04
C PHE A 217 28.67 21.93 6.84
N ALA A 218 28.20 21.28 5.77
CA ALA A 218 26.77 21.08 5.59
C ALA A 218 26.24 20.18 6.70
N PRO A 219 25.18 20.57 7.41
CA PRO A 219 24.65 19.77 8.49
C PRO A 219 24.15 18.43 7.92
N SER A 220 24.61 17.32 8.49
CA SER A 220 24.13 15.95 8.22
C SER A 220 22.65 15.71 8.60
N ALA A 221 21.91 16.79 8.88
CA ALA A 221 20.52 16.83 9.30
C ALA A 221 19.56 16.28 8.24
N THR A 222 19.92 16.37 6.95
CA THR A 222 19.11 15.87 5.83
C THR A 222 18.79 14.39 5.97
N SER A 223 19.76 13.57 6.38
CA SER A 223 19.54 12.12 6.54
C SER A 223 18.66 11.76 7.74
N ALA A 224 18.64 12.59 8.78
CA ALA A 224 17.83 12.35 9.99
C ALA A 224 16.36 12.70 9.76
N GLU A 225 16.10 13.80 9.03
CA GLU A 225 14.76 14.22 8.63
C GLU A 225 14.10 13.20 7.70
N THR A 226 14.80 12.71 6.67
CA THR A 226 14.28 11.65 5.78
C THR A 226 13.94 10.37 6.55
N ARG A 227 14.77 9.96 7.53
CA ARG A 227 14.48 8.79 8.37
C ARG A 227 13.24 8.99 9.24
N ALA A 228 13.06 10.19 9.81
CA ALA A 228 11.87 10.50 10.59
C ALA A 228 10.59 10.45 9.74
N ILE A 229 10.63 10.98 8.52
CA ILE A 229 9.52 10.92 7.57
C ILE A 229 9.18 9.46 7.21
N ILE A 230 10.17 8.63 6.93
CA ILE A 230 9.97 7.20 6.62
C ILE A 230 9.31 6.46 7.80
N ARG A 231 9.75 6.71 9.03
CA ARG A 231 9.17 6.10 10.24
C ARG A 231 7.74 6.56 10.49
N GLN A 232 7.48 7.86 10.36
CA GLN A 232 6.13 8.40 10.51
C GLN A 232 5.19 7.78 9.47
N THR A 233 5.63 7.77 8.21
CA THR A 233 4.89 7.15 7.10
C THR A 233 4.59 5.67 7.35
N PHE A 234 5.57 4.91 7.88
CA PHE A 234 5.37 3.51 8.25
C PHE A 234 4.29 3.36 9.32
N THR A 235 4.36 4.19 10.36
CA THR A 235 3.39 4.19 11.46
C THR A 235 1.99 4.52 10.95
N ASP A 236 1.86 5.54 10.10
CA ASP A 236 0.59 5.93 9.49
C ASP A 236 0.01 4.79 8.62
N CYS A 237 0.85 4.09 7.84
CA CYS A 237 0.43 2.91 7.08
C CYS A 237 -0.08 1.78 7.98
N MET A 238 0.63 1.48 9.07
CA MET A 238 0.25 0.46 10.05
C MET A 238 -1.05 0.80 10.74
N ASP A 239 -1.23 2.04 11.19
CA ASP A 239 -2.44 2.49 11.89
C ASP A 239 -3.68 2.41 10.98
N VAL A 240 -3.54 2.84 9.71
CA VAL A 240 -4.65 2.72 8.75
C VAL A 240 -5.00 1.26 8.51
N LEU A 241 -4.01 0.41 8.29
CA LEU A 241 -4.26 -1.00 8.03
C LEU A 241 -4.92 -1.69 9.25
N ALA A 242 -4.41 -1.46 10.47
CA ALA A 242 -4.99 -2.00 11.69
C ALA A 242 -6.45 -1.58 11.86
N ASN A 243 -6.75 -0.30 11.61
CA ASN A 243 -8.11 0.22 11.64
C ASN A 243 -9.02 -0.44 10.58
N GLN A 244 -8.53 -0.67 9.36
CA GLN A 244 -9.32 -1.37 8.35
C GLN A 244 -9.57 -2.83 8.75
N ILE A 245 -8.56 -3.57 9.19
CA ILE A 245 -8.72 -4.96 9.64
C ILE A 245 -9.77 -5.03 10.73
N HIS A 246 -9.68 -4.19 11.75
CA HIS A 246 -10.65 -4.17 12.86
C HIS A 246 -12.10 -3.95 12.35
N ARG A 247 -12.30 -3.03 11.40
CA ARG A 247 -13.62 -2.77 10.81
C ARG A 247 -14.17 -3.93 9.99
N VAL A 248 -13.31 -4.71 9.34
CA VAL A 248 -13.70 -5.92 8.58
C VAL A 248 -13.97 -7.08 9.54
N VAL A 249 -13.14 -7.28 10.57
CA VAL A 249 -13.33 -8.30 11.61
C VAL A 249 -14.70 -8.13 12.28
N LEU A 250 -15.04 -6.92 12.71
CA LEU A 250 -16.35 -6.64 13.31
C LEU A 250 -17.51 -6.97 12.37
N GLU A 251 -17.36 -6.76 11.06
CA GLU A 251 -18.40 -7.15 10.11
C GLU A 251 -18.53 -8.66 9.98
N ALA A 252 -17.40 -9.37 9.89
CA ALA A 252 -17.38 -10.82 9.80
C ALA A 252 -17.99 -11.47 11.05
N GLU A 253 -17.77 -10.93 12.23
CA GLU A 253 -18.40 -11.40 13.47
C GLU A 253 -19.92 -11.18 13.47
N VAL A 254 -20.39 -10.04 12.96
CA VAL A 254 -21.84 -9.78 12.80
C VAL A 254 -22.46 -10.77 11.81
N ASP A 255 -21.78 -11.06 10.71
CA ASP A 255 -22.25 -12.01 9.69
C ASP A 255 -22.32 -13.44 10.23
N LEU A 256 -21.35 -13.84 11.06
CA LEU A 256 -21.33 -15.14 11.73
C LEU A 256 -22.57 -15.30 12.62
N VAL A 257 -22.87 -14.31 13.46
CA VAL A 257 -24.08 -14.31 14.31
C VAL A 257 -25.36 -14.37 13.49
N ASN A 258 -25.41 -13.67 12.34
CA ASN A 258 -26.57 -13.73 11.44
C ASN A 258 -26.76 -15.14 10.85
N LEU A 259 -25.67 -15.81 10.47
CA LEU A 259 -25.69 -17.18 9.94
C LEU A 259 -26.12 -18.21 10.98
N GLU A 260 -25.69 -18.07 12.24
CA GLU A 260 -26.13 -18.92 13.35
C GLU A 260 -27.62 -18.72 13.65
N ARG A 261 -28.09 -17.47 13.72
CA ARG A 261 -29.52 -17.17 13.90
C ARG A 261 -30.36 -17.74 12.75
N LEU A 262 -29.82 -17.70 11.53
CA LEU A 262 -30.49 -18.28 10.36
C LEU A 262 -30.68 -19.80 10.51
N GLU A 263 -29.67 -20.51 11.00
CA GLU A 263 -29.75 -21.95 11.29
C GLU A 263 -30.73 -22.26 12.42
N GLU A 264 -30.69 -21.50 13.51
CA GLU A 264 -31.60 -21.69 14.64
C GLU A 264 -33.07 -21.51 14.23
N HIS A 265 -33.39 -20.47 13.44
CA HIS A 265 -34.75 -20.27 12.94
C HIS A 265 -35.20 -21.38 11.96
N LEU A 266 -34.30 -21.87 11.11
CA LEU A 266 -34.61 -23.00 10.23
C LEU A 266 -34.94 -24.26 11.03
N ARG A 267 -34.28 -24.46 12.17
CA ARG A 267 -34.60 -25.53 13.11
C ARG A 267 -35.98 -25.37 13.75
N THR A 268 -36.32 -24.16 14.19
CA THR A 268 -37.66 -23.88 14.73
C THR A 268 -38.76 -24.18 13.70
N ILE A 269 -38.55 -23.80 12.44
CA ILE A 269 -39.50 -24.10 11.35
C ILE A 269 -39.65 -25.61 11.16
N TYR A 270 -38.56 -26.37 11.20
CA TYR A 270 -38.57 -27.83 11.12
C TYR A 270 -39.41 -28.45 12.25
N GLU A 271 -39.22 -28.01 13.49
CA GLU A 271 -39.98 -28.51 14.66
C GLU A 271 -41.49 -28.24 14.52
N VAL A 272 -41.88 -27.06 14.00
CA VAL A 272 -43.28 -26.72 13.73
C VAL A 272 -43.87 -27.63 12.65
N ILE A 273 -43.16 -27.81 11.54
CA ILE A 273 -43.63 -28.62 10.39
C ILE A 273 -43.75 -30.09 10.75
N THR A 274 -42.79 -30.64 11.50
CA THR A 274 -42.81 -32.06 11.91
C THR A 274 -43.93 -32.35 12.90
N HIS A 275 -44.22 -31.43 13.83
CA HIS A 275 -45.38 -31.55 14.71
C HIS A 275 -46.71 -31.53 13.94
N GLU A 276 -46.79 -30.75 12.85
CA GLU A 276 -48.00 -30.61 12.05
C GLU A 276 -48.22 -31.75 11.05
N ASN A 277 -47.14 -32.35 10.54
CA ASN A 277 -47.23 -33.42 9.55
C ASN A 277 -46.09 -34.44 9.68
N ASN A 278 -46.38 -35.59 10.31
CA ASN A 278 -45.47 -36.72 10.49
C ASN A 278 -44.95 -37.36 9.18
N THR A 279 -45.48 -36.94 8.01
CA THR A 279 -45.08 -37.48 6.71
C THR A 279 -43.87 -36.78 6.10
N ILE A 280 -43.45 -35.62 6.62
CA ILE A 280 -42.26 -34.90 6.16
C ILE A 280 -41.01 -35.49 6.84
N SER A 281 -40.43 -36.51 6.21
CA SER A 281 -39.13 -37.09 6.57
C SER A 281 -37.96 -36.38 5.88
N ALA A 282 -38.07 -35.07 5.62
CA ALA A 282 -37.04 -34.31 4.92
C ALA A 282 -35.88 -33.95 5.87
N GLU A 283 -34.64 -34.01 5.38
CA GLU A 283 -33.51 -33.39 6.07
C GLU A 283 -33.69 -31.86 6.10
N TYR A 284 -33.07 -31.18 7.10
CA TYR A 284 -33.16 -29.72 7.28
C TYR A 284 -32.96 -28.92 5.98
N ASP A 285 -32.06 -29.39 5.11
CA ASP A 285 -31.71 -28.72 3.86
C ASP A 285 -32.80 -28.80 2.77
N GLU A 286 -33.73 -29.76 2.86
CA GLU A 286 -34.80 -29.97 1.87
C GLU A 286 -36.18 -29.56 2.38
N LEU A 287 -36.30 -29.22 3.66
CA LEU A 287 -37.55 -28.90 4.36
C LEU A 287 -38.42 -27.89 3.58
N LEU A 288 -37.85 -26.74 3.20
CA LEU A 288 -38.61 -25.67 2.54
C LEU A 288 -39.09 -26.09 1.15
N ALA A 289 -38.29 -26.88 0.43
CA ALA A 289 -38.68 -27.44 -0.85
C ALA A 289 -39.81 -28.47 -0.67
N SER A 290 -39.73 -29.34 0.34
CA SER A 290 -40.79 -30.29 0.68
C SER A 290 -42.10 -29.58 1.06
N LEU A 291 -42.03 -28.55 1.90
CA LEU A 291 -43.19 -27.74 2.27
C LEU A 291 -43.82 -27.07 1.03
N TRP A 292 -43.00 -26.52 0.13
CA TRP A 292 -43.48 -25.96 -1.13
C TRP A 292 -44.22 -27.00 -1.98
N THR A 293 -43.68 -28.23 -2.10
CA THR A 293 -44.37 -29.29 -2.87
C THR A 293 -45.68 -29.75 -2.25
N LEU A 294 -45.78 -29.72 -0.92
CA LEU A 294 -47.01 -30.08 -0.19
C LEU A 294 -48.11 -29.03 -0.45
N LEU A 295 -47.75 -27.75 -0.37
CA LEU A 295 -48.68 -26.62 -0.51
C LEU A 295 -49.01 -26.29 -1.97
N GLY A 296 -48.08 -26.56 -2.88
CA GLY A 296 -48.18 -26.29 -4.32
C GLY A 296 -48.73 -27.45 -5.14
N GLY A 297 -49.56 -28.33 -4.55
CA GLY A 297 -50.00 -29.66 -4.98
C GLY A 297 -50.68 -29.83 -6.36
N ASN A 298 -50.10 -29.27 -7.43
CA ASN A 298 -50.46 -29.57 -8.81
C ASN A 298 -49.19 -29.71 -9.65
N LYS A 299 -48.85 -30.95 -10.04
CA LYS A 299 -47.65 -31.31 -10.84
C LYS A 299 -47.52 -30.52 -12.15
N ARG A 300 -48.64 -29.97 -12.66
CA ARG A 300 -48.69 -29.12 -13.87
C ARG A 300 -48.24 -27.67 -13.62
N LYS A 301 -48.49 -27.12 -12.42
CA LYS A 301 -47.93 -25.82 -11.96
C LYS A 301 -46.46 -25.95 -11.50
N LEU A 302 -46.06 -27.13 -11.03
CA LEU A 302 -44.68 -27.39 -10.57
C LEU A 302 -43.62 -27.21 -11.68
N LYS A 303 -43.96 -27.53 -12.95
CA LYS A 303 -43.03 -27.34 -14.10
C LYS A 303 -42.60 -25.88 -14.30
N GLY A 304 -43.41 -24.90 -13.88
CA GLY A 304 -43.07 -23.48 -13.94
C GLY A 304 -42.26 -22.97 -12.74
N HIS A 305 -42.12 -23.76 -11.67
CA HIS A 305 -41.50 -23.35 -10.41
C HIS A 305 -40.32 -24.24 -10.00
N GLN A 306 -39.76 -25.01 -10.93
CA GLN A 306 -38.58 -25.84 -10.70
C GLN A 306 -37.39 -25.02 -10.15
N GLN A 307 -37.25 -23.77 -10.61
CA GLN A 307 -36.24 -22.83 -10.10
C GLN A 307 -36.43 -22.53 -8.60
N HIS A 308 -37.65 -22.28 -8.12
CA HIS A 308 -37.91 -22.05 -6.69
C HIS A 308 -37.59 -23.29 -5.86
N LEU A 309 -37.89 -24.49 -6.34
CA LEU A 309 -37.51 -25.72 -5.63
C LEU A 309 -36.00 -25.91 -5.51
N VAL A 310 -35.24 -25.59 -6.57
CA VAL A 310 -33.77 -25.62 -6.53
C VAL A 310 -33.23 -24.60 -5.53
N LEU A 311 -33.78 -23.39 -5.51
CA LEU A 311 -33.35 -22.32 -4.59
C LEU A 311 -33.66 -22.66 -3.13
N LEU A 312 -34.85 -23.19 -2.84
CA LEU A 312 -35.27 -23.58 -1.50
C LEU A 312 -34.45 -24.77 -0.99
N LYS A 313 -34.16 -25.76 -1.84
CA LYS A 313 -33.26 -26.88 -1.54
C LYS A 313 -31.81 -26.44 -1.37
N GLY A 314 -31.42 -25.37 -2.05
CA GLY A 314 -30.06 -24.81 -1.99
C GLY A 314 -29.76 -24.02 -0.73
N LEU A 315 -30.78 -23.56 0.03
CA LEU A 315 -30.59 -22.59 1.12
C LEU A 315 -29.68 -23.09 2.24
N GLY A 316 -29.81 -24.35 2.65
CA GLY A 316 -28.90 -24.97 3.61
C GLY A 316 -27.45 -25.05 3.10
N ALA A 317 -27.26 -25.36 1.82
CA ALA A 317 -25.95 -25.39 1.18
C ALA A 317 -25.35 -23.98 0.98
N TYR A 318 -26.16 -22.97 0.66
CA TYR A 318 -25.73 -21.57 0.59
C TYR A 318 -25.28 -21.06 1.96
N ARG A 319 -26.04 -21.37 3.02
CA ARG A 319 -25.68 -21.05 4.41
C ARG A 319 -24.36 -21.69 4.82
N ARG A 320 -24.18 -22.99 4.60
CA ARG A 320 -22.93 -23.69 4.95
C ARG A 320 -21.71 -23.11 4.23
N ARG A 321 -21.85 -22.79 2.95
CA ARG A 321 -20.79 -22.10 2.19
C ARG A 321 -20.52 -20.69 2.70
N ALA A 322 -21.56 -19.94 3.06
CA ALA A 322 -21.41 -18.62 3.65
C ALA A 322 -20.70 -18.67 5.01
N LEU A 323 -21.04 -19.64 5.86
CA LEU A 323 -20.36 -19.86 7.14
C LEU A 323 -18.88 -20.21 6.95
N ALA A 324 -18.57 -21.10 6.00
CA ALA A 324 -17.19 -21.42 5.67
C ALA A 324 -16.42 -20.18 5.19
N TYR A 325 -17.00 -19.41 4.26
CA TYR A 325 -16.43 -18.15 3.78
C TYR A 325 -16.14 -17.16 4.93
N VAL A 326 -17.15 -16.84 5.75
CA VAL A 326 -17.00 -15.88 6.86
C VAL A 326 -15.97 -16.36 7.87
N THR A 327 -15.94 -17.66 8.17
CA THR A 327 -14.98 -18.24 9.12
C THR A 327 -13.55 -18.15 8.61
N VAL A 328 -13.32 -18.49 7.34
CA VAL A 328 -11.98 -18.39 6.73
C VAL A 328 -11.54 -16.92 6.67
N ALA A 329 -12.41 -16.02 6.23
CA ALA A 329 -12.09 -14.58 6.19
C ALA A 329 -11.73 -14.05 7.58
N LEU A 330 -12.48 -14.44 8.62
CA LEU A 330 -12.23 -14.04 10.00
C LEU A 330 -10.90 -14.59 10.54
N GLN A 331 -10.57 -15.85 10.25
CA GLN A 331 -9.28 -16.45 10.63
C GLN A 331 -8.12 -15.72 9.96
N THR A 332 -8.25 -15.47 8.66
CA THR A 332 -7.26 -14.76 7.85
C THR A 332 -7.03 -13.32 8.35
N LEU A 333 -8.10 -12.59 8.69
CA LEU A 333 -8.01 -11.24 9.25
C LEU A 333 -7.37 -11.21 10.65
N ARG A 334 -7.66 -12.21 11.49
CA ARG A 334 -7.06 -12.32 12.83
C ARG A 334 -5.58 -12.67 12.76
N ALA A 335 -5.19 -13.54 11.83
CA ALA A 335 -3.78 -13.83 11.55
C ALA A 335 -3.04 -12.56 11.11
N LEU A 336 -3.61 -11.82 10.14
CA LEU A 336 -3.05 -10.54 9.70
C LEU A 336 -2.90 -9.53 10.84
N SER A 337 -3.89 -9.44 11.74
CA SER A 337 -3.81 -8.58 12.92
C SER A 337 -2.67 -8.98 13.86
N ALA A 338 -2.44 -10.28 14.06
CA ALA A 338 -1.36 -10.78 14.90
C ALA A 338 0.01 -10.49 14.26
N ASP A 339 0.15 -10.75 12.97
CA ASP A 339 1.38 -10.48 12.20
C ASP A 339 1.77 -8.99 12.25
N MET A 340 0.78 -8.10 12.24
CA MET A 340 1.00 -6.66 12.36
C MET A 340 1.46 -6.23 13.76
N GLU A 341 0.89 -6.81 14.81
CA GLU A 341 1.30 -6.52 16.18
C GLU A 341 2.73 -7.01 16.43
N GLU A 342 3.06 -8.20 15.94
CA GLU A 342 4.44 -8.72 15.96
C GLU A 342 5.39 -7.79 15.20
N LEU A 343 5.00 -7.32 14.00
CA LEU A 343 5.82 -6.39 13.23
C LEU A 343 6.03 -5.07 13.99
N ARG A 344 5.00 -4.56 14.66
CA ARG A 344 5.08 -3.35 15.48
C ARG A 344 6.04 -3.54 16.66
N GLU A 345 5.97 -4.66 17.36
CA GLU A 345 6.85 -4.99 18.48
C GLU A 345 8.31 -5.11 18.03
N ARG A 346 8.56 -5.80 16.91
CA ARG A 346 9.90 -5.94 16.30
C ARG A 346 10.48 -4.60 15.86
N VAL A 347 9.66 -3.72 15.29
CA VAL A 347 10.04 -2.36 14.87
C VAL A 347 10.34 -1.47 16.08
N ALA A 348 9.66 -1.69 17.22
CA ALA A 348 9.90 -1.01 18.48
C ALA A 348 11.19 -1.46 19.20
N ALA A 349 11.73 -2.64 18.87
CA ALA A 349 12.94 -3.16 19.51
C ALA A 349 14.20 -2.32 19.16
N PRO A 350 15.08 -2.05 20.14
CA PRO A 350 16.33 -1.33 19.89
C PRO A 350 17.29 -2.18 19.07
N ASP A 351 17.50 -1.76 17.83
CA ASP A 351 18.44 -2.38 16.89
C ASP A 351 19.89 -2.39 17.43
N ILE A 352 20.49 -3.59 17.49
CA ILE A 352 21.86 -3.84 17.97
C ILE A 352 22.83 -3.98 16.78
N LEU A 353 22.31 -4.21 15.57
CA LEU A 353 23.07 -4.41 14.34
C LEU A 353 22.36 -3.66 13.22
N GLY A 354 22.58 -2.35 13.18
CA GLY A 354 21.94 -1.42 12.24
C GLY A 354 22.15 -1.77 10.77
N ASP A 355 21.30 -2.65 10.23
CA ASP A 355 21.22 -2.85 8.79
C ASP A 355 20.35 -1.72 8.24
N ARG A 356 21.03 -0.71 7.72
CA ARG A 356 20.39 0.46 7.11
C ARG A 356 19.77 0.04 5.79
N VAL A 357 18.55 -0.49 5.83
CA VAL A 357 17.81 -0.74 4.61
C VAL A 357 17.68 0.57 3.84
N LEU A 358 18.22 0.56 2.61
CA LEU A 358 18.23 1.72 1.74
C LEU A 358 16.80 2.14 1.45
N VAL A 359 16.58 3.46 1.36
CA VAL A 359 15.28 4.06 1.02
C VAL A 359 14.69 3.44 -0.26
N GLU A 360 15.56 3.12 -1.23
CA GLU A 360 15.19 2.45 -2.47
C GLU A 360 14.56 1.06 -2.24
N VAL A 361 15.03 0.31 -1.26
CA VAL A 361 14.49 -1.03 -0.94
C VAL A 361 13.09 -0.89 -0.34
N HIS A 362 12.86 0.09 0.52
CA HIS A 362 11.51 0.36 1.05
C HIS A 362 10.55 0.79 -0.06
N MET A 363 10.97 1.69 -0.94
CA MET A 363 10.15 2.14 -2.07
C MET A 363 9.84 0.99 -3.04
N HIS A 364 10.84 0.17 -3.36
CA HIS A 364 10.65 -1.01 -4.21
C HIS A 364 9.68 -2.01 -3.59
N ALA A 365 9.80 -2.30 -2.29
CA ALA A 365 8.90 -3.20 -1.58
C ALA A 365 7.45 -2.70 -1.60
N ILE A 366 7.22 -1.40 -1.30
CA ILE A 366 5.87 -0.83 -1.32
C ILE A 366 5.29 -0.86 -2.74
N ARG A 367 6.08 -0.51 -3.77
CA ARG A 367 5.65 -0.56 -5.18
C ARG A 367 5.30 -1.97 -5.62
N ALA A 368 6.14 -2.96 -5.30
CA ALA A 368 5.88 -4.36 -5.63
C ALA A 368 4.60 -4.87 -4.94
N GLY A 369 4.41 -4.55 -3.66
CA GLY A 369 3.19 -4.88 -2.92
C GLY A 369 1.95 -4.21 -3.51
N LEU A 370 2.05 -2.94 -3.90
CA LEU A 370 0.97 -2.17 -4.53
C LEU A 370 0.58 -2.75 -5.89
N ASP A 371 1.55 -3.10 -6.73
CA ASP A 371 1.31 -3.70 -8.04
C ASP A 371 0.63 -5.07 -7.90
N ARG A 372 1.03 -5.85 -6.90
CA ARG A 372 0.41 -7.13 -6.57
C ARG A 372 -1.05 -6.93 -6.14
N LEU A 373 -1.31 -6.05 -5.17
CA LEU A 373 -2.66 -5.72 -4.71
C LEU A 373 -3.55 -5.21 -5.86
N LYS A 374 -3.02 -4.33 -6.72
CA LYS A 374 -3.74 -3.79 -7.87
C LYS A 374 -4.14 -4.89 -8.86
N LYS A 375 -3.22 -5.82 -9.16
CA LYS A 375 -3.49 -6.97 -10.04
C LYS A 375 -4.54 -7.89 -9.42
N GLY A 376 -4.39 -8.23 -8.14
CA GLY A 376 -5.34 -9.06 -7.39
C GLY A 376 -6.75 -8.44 -7.40
N GLN A 377 -6.85 -7.14 -7.12
CA GLN A 377 -8.12 -6.42 -7.13
C GLN A 377 -8.79 -6.40 -8.51
N MET A 378 -8.04 -6.11 -9.58
CA MET A 378 -8.60 -6.11 -10.94
C MET A 378 -9.14 -7.50 -11.31
N LYS A 379 -8.38 -8.56 -11.00
CA LYS A 379 -8.77 -9.95 -11.25
C LYS A 379 -10.01 -10.34 -10.44
N ALA A 380 -10.08 -9.95 -9.17
CA ALA A 380 -11.25 -10.20 -8.33
C ALA A 380 -12.50 -9.51 -8.88
N ARG A 381 -12.40 -8.22 -9.27
CA ARG A 381 -13.51 -7.46 -9.88
C ARG A 381 -13.96 -8.05 -11.21
N GLU A 382 -13.05 -8.58 -12.02
CA GLU A 382 -13.38 -9.25 -13.28
C GLU A 382 -14.17 -10.53 -13.02
N ARG A 383 -13.67 -11.40 -12.14
CA ARG A 383 -14.36 -12.64 -11.73
C ARG A 383 -15.74 -12.37 -11.12
N GLU A 384 -15.85 -11.35 -10.27
CA GLU A 384 -17.14 -10.95 -9.70
C GLU A 384 -18.17 -10.59 -10.78
N ARG A 385 -17.75 -9.83 -11.81
CA ARG A 385 -18.62 -9.50 -12.95
C ARG A 385 -18.99 -10.73 -13.77
N GLU A 386 -18.07 -11.67 -13.96
CA GLU A 386 -18.34 -12.92 -14.68
C GLU A 386 -19.39 -13.77 -13.97
N ILE A 387 -19.24 -13.92 -12.64
CA ILE A 387 -20.23 -14.60 -11.80
C ILE A 387 -21.57 -13.88 -11.90
N PHE A 388 -21.60 -12.56 -11.74
CA PHE A 388 -22.83 -11.79 -11.80
C PHE A 388 -23.53 -11.91 -13.16
N ARG A 389 -22.77 -11.88 -14.27
CA ARG A 389 -23.29 -12.08 -15.62
C ARG A 389 -23.82 -13.50 -15.81
N GLY A 390 -23.12 -14.51 -15.33
CA GLY A 390 -23.55 -15.91 -15.38
C GLY A 390 -24.87 -16.12 -14.65
N ILE A 391 -25.02 -15.51 -13.47
CA ILE A 391 -26.24 -15.68 -12.68
C ILE A 391 -27.42 -14.92 -13.29
N LEU A 392 -27.23 -13.70 -13.81
CA LEU A 392 -28.29 -12.94 -14.50
C LEU A 392 -28.67 -13.57 -15.85
N GLY A 393 -27.70 -14.14 -16.57
CA GLY A 393 -27.94 -14.81 -17.86
C GLY A 393 -28.75 -16.09 -17.74
N SER A 394 -28.70 -16.76 -16.58
CA SER A 394 -29.52 -17.93 -16.27
C SER A 394 -31.02 -17.62 -16.10
N ASP A 395 -31.40 -16.33 -15.98
CA ASP A 395 -32.78 -15.89 -15.77
C ASP A 395 -33.45 -15.34 -17.06
N ALA A 396 -32.75 -15.35 -18.20
CA ALA A 396 -33.34 -14.94 -19.48
C ALA A 396 -34.25 -16.05 -20.03
N PRO A 397 -35.56 -15.79 -20.28
CA PRO A 397 -36.39 -16.76 -20.97
C PRO A 397 -35.81 -16.98 -22.36
N ALA A 398 -35.63 -18.25 -22.73
CA ALA A 398 -35.37 -18.63 -24.12
C ALA A 398 -36.53 -18.10 -24.97
N LEU A 399 -36.31 -16.96 -25.64
CA LEU A 399 -37.13 -16.52 -26.75
C LEU A 399 -36.88 -17.51 -27.87
N ASN A 400 -37.64 -18.61 -27.85
CA ASN A 400 -37.73 -19.52 -28.97
C ASN A 400 -38.70 -18.89 -29.98
N GLU A 401 -38.16 -18.62 -31.17
CA GLU A 401 -38.92 -18.55 -32.43
C GLU A 401 -39.75 -19.81 -32.67
#